data_AF-A0A7W2NCS5-F1
#
_entry.id   AF-A0A7W2NCS5-F1
#
_cell.length_a   1.000
_cell.length_b   1.000
_cell.length_c   1.000
_cell.angle_alpha   90.00
_cell.angle_beta   90.00
_cell.angle_gamma   90.00
#
_symmetry.space_group_name_H-M   'P 1'
#
loop_
_entity.id
_entity.type
_entity.pdbx_description
1 polymer ?
#
loop_
_entity_poly.entity_id
_entity_poly.type
_entity_poly.pdbx_seq_one_letter_code
_entity_poly.pdbx_strand_id
1 'polypeptide(L)'
;MQIGQLQDGDYLYPIIARNSNTNPDQLAGLENSLMWSSSQRTYIPFKQVSCKMNYASEELVINRRDRVRTITVKAEAGYNETTGEAFNRTQAKIAAIALPEGYKLDWGGEYESSRKAQAA
;
A
#
# COMPACT_ATOMS: atom_id res chain seq x y z
N MET A 1 -23.58 -3.24 0.59
CA MET A 1 -24.10 -4.61 0.88
C MET A 1 -24.86 -5.11 -0.33
N GLN A 2 -24.66 -6.35 -0.77
CA GLN A 2 -25.44 -6.91 -1.87
C GLN A 2 -26.85 -7.28 -1.38
N ILE A 3 -27.89 -6.76 -2.04
CA ILE A 3 -29.30 -6.95 -1.66
C ILE A 3 -30.09 -7.77 -2.68
N GLY A 4 -29.50 -8.05 -3.84
CA GLY A 4 -30.15 -8.81 -4.90
C GLY A 4 -29.26 -8.90 -6.14
N GLN A 5 -29.82 -9.48 -7.19
CA GLN A 5 -29.21 -9.56 -8.52
C GLN A 5 -30.27 -9.19 -9.56
N LEU A 6 -29.85 -8.47 -10.59
CA LEU A 6 -30.64 -8.14 -11.77
C LEU A 6 -30.12 -8.96 -12.93
N GLN A 7 -30.99 -9.75 -13.57
CA GLN A 7 -30.66 -10.42 -14.81
C GLN A 7 -31.02 -9.51 -15.99
N ASP A 8 -30.04 -9.28 -16.86
CA ASP A 8 -30.22 -8.57 -18.13
C ASP A 8 -29.55 -9.37 -19.24
N GLY A 9 -30.39 -10.03 -20.05
CA GLY A 9 -30.00 -11.06 -21.00
C GLY A 9 -29.30 -12.24 -20.31
N ASP A 10 -28.07 -12.52 -20.75
CA ASP A 10 -27.20 -13.57 -20.21
C ASP A 10 -26.31 -13.09 -19.05
N TYR A 11 -26.43 -11.82 -18.63
CA TYR A 11 -25.62 -11.24 -17.57
C TYR A 11 -26.38 -11.08 -16.25
N LEU A 12 -25.70 -11.32 -15.13
CA LEU A 12 -26.19 -11.10 -13.78
C LEU A 12 -25.42 -9.95 -13.13
N TYR A 13 -26.12 -8.87 -12.81
CA TYR A 13 -25.57 -7.69 -12.16
C TYR A 13 -25.95 -7.67 -10.67
N PRO A 14 -24.98 -7.50 -9.75
CA PRO A 14 -25.29 -7.39 -8.33
C PRO A 14 -25.91 -6.03 -8.00
N ILE A 15 -27.02 -6.04 -7.26
CA ILE A 15 -27.62 -4.82 -6.71
C ILE A 15 -26.96 -4.54 -5.35
N ILE A 16 -26.23 -3.44 -5.26
CA ILE A 16 -25.51 -3.05 -4.04
C ILE A 16 -26.24 -1.89 -3.34
N ALA A 17 -26.76 -2.13 -2.15
CA ALA A 17 -27.19 -1.08 -1.24
C ALA A 17 -25.97 -0.29 -0.75
N ARG A 18 -26.01 1.04 -0.95
CA ARG A 18 -25.02 2.00 -0.49
C ARG A 18 -25.74 3.12 0.26
N ASN A 19 -25.16 3.58 1.37
CA ASN A 19 -25.65 4.76 2.05
C ASN A 19 -25.50 5.97 1.11
N SER A 20 -26.56 6.75 0.92
CA SER A 20 -26.61 7.92 0.03
C SER A 20 -25.91 9.15 0.63
N ASN A 21 -24.89 8.96 1.47
CA ASN A 21 -24.13 10.07 2.04
C ASN A 21 -23.46 10.85 0.90
N THR A 22 -24.11 11.93 0.48
CA THR A 22 -23.67 12.91 -0.51
C THR A 22 -22.73 13.96 0.10
N ASN A 23 -22.31 13.76 1.34
CA ASN A 23 -21.44 14.70 2.03
C ASN A 23 -20.06 14.67 1.36
N PRO A 24 -19.58 15.78 0.78
CA PRO A 24 -18.25 15.83 0.16
C PRO A 24 -17.14 15.52 1.18
N ASP A 25 -17.38 15.82 2.45
CA ASP A 25 -16.56 15.35 3.56
C ASP A 25 -17.02 13.95 4.01
N GLN A 26 -16.34 12.93 3.49
CA GLN A 26 -16.61 11.52 3.82
C GLN A 26 -16.45 11.24 5.31
N LEU A 27 -15.58 11.97 6.01
CA LEU A 27 -15.33 11.75 7.43
C LEU A 27 -16.44 12.34 8.28
N ALA A 28 -16.84 13.58 8.00
CA ALA A 28 -18.01 14.18 8.65
C ALA A 28 -19.27 13.34 8.39
N GLY A 29 -19.38 12.74 7.20
CA GLY A 29 -20.44 11.78 6.87
C GLY A 29 -20.39 10.49 7.70
N LEU A 30 -19.20 10.01 8.05
CA LEU A 30 -19.02 8.83 8.89
C LEU A 30 -19.32 9.13 10.36
N GLU A 31 -18.80 10.24 10.91
CA GLU A 31 -19.04 10.64 12.30
C GLU A 31 -20.54 10.84 12.60
N ASN A 32 -21.27 11.43 11.65
CA ASN A 32 -22.70 11.70 11.75
C ASN A 32 -23.57 10.52 11.26
N SER A 33 -22.95 9.40 10.85
CA SER A 33 -23.71 8.23 10.41
C SER A 33 -24.51 7.65 11.57
N LEU A 34 -25.80 7.43 11.35
CA LEU A 34 -26.70 6.90 12.37
C LEU A 34 -26.56 5.38 12.47
N MET A 35 -26.33 4.89 13.69
CA MET A 35 -26.25 3.48 14.03
C MET A 35 -27.38 3.06 14.94
N TRP A 36 -27.92 1.87 14.72
CA TRP A 36 -28.96 1.30 15.57
C TRP A 36 -28.40 0.89 16.93
N SER A 37 -28.93 1.44 18.01
CA SER A 37 -28.66 1.02 19.38
C SER A 37 -29.71 0.02 19.84
N SER A 38 -29.33 -1.25 20.03
CA SER A 38 -30.24 -2.28 20.52
C SER A 38 -30.69 -2.05 21.97
N SER A 39 -29.84 -1.42 22.79
CA SER A 39 -30.14 -1.14 24.21
C SER A 39 -31.13 0.02 24.37
N GLN A 40 -31.00 1.06 23.55
CA GLN A 40 -31.86 2.25 23.60
C GLN A 40 -33.01 2.21 22.60
N ARG A 41 -33.06 1.20 21.72
CA ARG A 41 -34.02 1.05 20.61
C ARG A 41 -34.17 2.32 19.77
N THR A 42 -33.06 3.01 19.55
CA THR A 42 -33.01 4.28 18.81
C THR A 42 -31.75 4.34 17.95
N TYR A 43 -31.77 5.23 16.97
CA TYR A 43 -30.60 5.54 16.16
C TYR A 43 -29.76 6.61 16.86
N ILE A 44 -28.48 6.30 17.07
CA ILE A 44 -27.50 7.21 17.67
C ILE A 44 -26.37 7.50 16.67
N PRO A 45 -25.81 8.73 16.63
CA PRO A 45 -24.65 9.02 15.80
C PRO A 45 -23.44 8.15 16.16
N PHE A 46 -22.71 7.68 15.15
CA PHE A 46 -21.51 6.86 15.30
C PHE A 46 -20.49 7.49 16.26
N LYS A 47 -20.33 8.81 16.23
CA LYS A 47 -19.46 9.57 17.13
C LYS A 47 -19.71 9.33 18.63
N GLN A 48 -20.94 8.97 19.02
CA GLN A 48 -21.29 8.70 20.42
C GLN A 48 -20.78 7.33 20.93
N VAL A 49 -20.45 6.42 20.00
CA VAL A 49 -19.97 5.07 20.31
C VAL A 49 -18.52 4.84 19.86
N SER A 50 -18.00 5.67 18.96
CA SER A 50 -16.62 5.57 18.48
C SER A 50 -15.63 6.21 19.46
N CYS A 51 -14.45 5.60 19.61
CA CYS A 51 -13.30 6.23 20.23
C CYS A 51 -12.78 7.42 19.39
N LYS A 52 -11.82 8.17 19.93
CA LYS A 52 -11.16 9.26 19.19
C LYS A 52 -10.61 8.75 17.85
N MET A 53 -11.03 9.38 16.76
CA MET A 53 -10.57 9.06 15.42
C MET A 53 -9.15 9.61 15.22
N ASN A 54 -8.25 8.76 14.73
CA ASN A 54 -6.87 9.13 14.46
C ASN A 54 -6.57 8.88 12.98
N TYR A 55 -5.79 9.78 12.39
CA TYR A 55 -5.29 9.61 11.04
C TYR A 55 -3.90 8.99 11.09
N ALA A 56 -3.71 7.96 10.28
CA ALA A 56 -2.39 7.40 10.00
C ALA A 56 -2.25 7.24 8.49
N SER A 57 -1.05 7.47 7.99
CA SER A 57 -0.70 7.05 6.65
C SER A 57 -0.42 5.55 6.68
N GLU A 58 -1.01 4.80 5.76
CA GLU A 58 -0.76 3.38 5.58
C GLU A 58 -0.14 3.14 4.20
N GLU A 59 0.82 2.22 4.15
CA GLU A 59 1.43 1.79 2.90
C GLU A 59 0.48 0.84 2.16
N LEU A 60 -0.09 1.31 1.05
CA LEU A 60 -1.06 0.54 0.27
C LEU A 60 -0.42 -0.62 -0.51
N VAL A 61 0.89 -0.54 -0.79
CA VAL A 61 1.59 -1.53 -1.62
C VAL A 61 2.84 -2.04 -0.92
N ILE A 62 2.76 -3.26 -0.39
CA ILE A 62 3.90 -3.93 0.23
C ILE A 62 4.64 -4.77 -0.81
N ASN A 63 5.74 -4.23 -1.33
CA ASN A 63 6.65 -4.96 -2.21
C ASN A 63 7.41 -6.05 -1.47
N ARG A 64 7.55 -7.22 -2.10
CA ARG A 64 8.26 -8.37 -1.55
C ARG A 64 9.15 -8.99 -2.61
N ARG A 65 10.36 -9.39 -2.21
CA ARG A 65 11.27 -10.24 -2.99
C ARG A 65 11.55 -11.48 -2.16
N ASP A 66 11.39 -12.65 -2.76
CA ASP A 66 11.54 -13.94 -2.08
C ASP A 66 10.73 -14.03 -0.77
N ARG A 67 9.49 -13.51 -0.80
CA ARG A 67 8.53 -13.43 0.32
C ARG A 67 8.95 -12.50 1.48
N VAL A 68 10.06 -11.78 1.37
CA VAL A 68 10.52 -10.80 2.36
C VAL A 68 10.18 -9.39 1.91
N ARG A 69 9.66 -8.54 2.82
CA ARG A 69 9.37 -7.12 2.52
C ARG A 69 10.65 -6.43 2.06
N THR A 70 10.59 -5.79 0.89
CA THR A 70 11.79 -5.25 0.23
C THR A 70 11.49 -3.86 -0.32
N ILE A 71 12.40 -2.92 -0.04
CA ILE A 71 12.40 -1.58 -0.65
C ILE A 71 13.41 -1.62 -1.80
N THR A 72 12.95 -1.33 -3.01
CA THR A 72 13.81 -1.27 -4.20
C THR A 72 14.10 0.19 -4.52
N VAL A 73 15.32 0.63 -4.25
CA VAL A 73 15.81 1.95 -4.68
C VAL A 73 16.42 1.81 -6.07
N LYS A 74 15.98 2.66 -7.01
CA LYS A 74 16.52 2.71 -8.37
C LYS A 74 17.14 4.08 -8.61
N ALA A 75 18.26 4.08 -9.32
CA ALA A 75 18.94 5.28 -9.76
C ALA A 75 19.51 5.03 -11.16
N GLU A 76 19.66 6.11 -11.91
CA GLU A 76 20.28 6.11 -13.23
C GLU A 76 21.67 6.79 -13.15
N ALA A 77 22.60 6.36 -14.00
CA ALA A 77 23.92 6.97 -14.09
C ALA A 77 23.81 8.40 -14.66
N GLY A 78 24.75 9.27 -14.29
CA GLY A 78 24.82 10.61 -14.89
C GLY A 78 25.20 10.54 -16.37
N TYR A 79 24.82 11.56 -17.16
CA TYR A 79 25.06 11.59 -18.62
C TYR A 79 26.52 11.40 -19.07
N ASN A 80 27.49 11.69 -18.19
CA ASN A 80 28.93 11.61 -18.48
C ASN A 80 29.62 10.40 -17.81
N GLU A 81 28.87 9.45 -17.22
CA GLU A 81 29.42 8.25 -16.61
C GLU A 81 28.62 7.01 -17.02
N THR A 82 29.28 5.86 -17.07
CA THR A 82 28.63 4.56 -17.28
C THR A 82 27.97 4.05 -15.99
N THR A 83 27.01 3.13 -16.11
CA THR A 83 26.38 2.45 -14.96
C THR A 83 27.42 1.81 -14.04
N GLY A 84 28.45 1.19 -14.62
CA GLY A 84 29.55 0.57 -13.87
C GLY A 84 30.39 1.58 -13.08
N GLU A 85 30.70 2.74 -13.67
CA GLU A 85 31.44 3.81 -12.98
C GLU A 85 30.61 4.41 -11.84
N ALA A 86 29.33 4.71 -12.09
CA ALA A 86 28.41 5.21 -11.08
C ALA A 86 28.23 4.22 -9.92
N PHE A 87 28.16 2.92 -10.24
CA PHE A 87 28.08 1.85 -9.25
C PHE A 87 29.36 1.78 -8.40
N ASN A 88 30.53 1.71 -9.02
CA ASN A 88 31.82 1.65 -8.32
C ASN A 88 32.02 2.87 -7.38
N ARG A 89 31.55 4.05 -7.79
CA ARG A 89 31.61 5.29 -7.00
C ARG A 89 30.72 5.27 -5.76
N THR A 90 29.58 4.58 -5.81
CA THR A 90 28.54 4.62 -4.76
C THR A 90 28.47 3.36 -3.90
N GLN A 91 28.90 2.21 -4.42
CA GLN A 91 28.79 0.91 -3.78
C GLN A 91 29.36 0.91 -2.36
N ALA A 92 30.58 1.40 -2.17
CA ALA A 92 31.25 1.41 -0.87
C ALA A 92 30.49 2.27 0.16
N LYS A 93 29.94 3.41 -0.26
CA LYS A 93 29.18 4.31 0.62
C LYS A 93 27.87 3.69 1.08
N ILE A 94 27.19 2.98 0.18
CA ILE A 94 25.92 2.30 0.46
C ILE A 94 26.15 1.04 1.30
N ALA A 95 27.21 0.27 1.01
CA ALA A 95 27.57 -0.92 1.79
C ALA A 95 28.02 -0.59 3.23
N ALA A 96 28.47 0.65 3.48
CA ALA A 96 28.82 1.13 4.82
C ALA A 96 27.61 1.50 5.69
N ILE A 97 26.38 1.46 5.15
CA ILE A 97 25.18 1.73 5.93
C ILE A 97 25.00 0.61 6.96
N ALA A 98 24.97 0.97 8.25
CA ALA A 98 24.69 0.03 9.31
C ALA A 98 23.23 -0.46 9.20
N LEU A 99 23.05 -1.75 8.97
CA LEU A 99 21.74 -2.39 8.93
C LEU A 99 21.42 -2.99 10.30
N PRO A 100 20.19 -2.83 10.81
CA PRO A 100 19.74 -3.55 12.00
C PRO A 100 19.77 -5.07 11.79
N GLU A 101 19.70 -5.82 12.88
CA GLU A 101 19.66 -7.28 12.82
C GLU A 101 18.48 -7.78 11.98
N GLY A 102 18.74 -8.79 11.14
CA GLY A 102 17.74 -9.37 10.23
C GLY A 102 17.53 -8.61 8.92
N TYR A 103 18.16 -7.46 8.72
CA TYR A 103 18.14 -6.72 7.46
C TYR A 103 19.34 -7.11 6.59
N LYS A 104 19.10 -7.16 5.28
CA LYS A 104 20.12 -7.44 4.28
C LYS A 104 20.04 -6.42 3.15
N LEU A 105 21.19 -6.17 2.52
CA LEU A 105 21.31 -5.34 1.33
C LEU A 105 21.77 -6.23 0.18
N ASP A 106 20.99 -6.25 -0.88
CA ASP A 106 21.28 -7.00 -2.10
C ASP A 106 21.40 -6.03 -3.28
N TRP A 107 22.38 -6.27 -4.16
CA TRP A 107 22.58 -5.49 -5.37
C TRP A 107 21.79 -6.10 -6.53
N GLY A 108 20.94 -5.30 -7.16
CA GLY A 108 20.17 -5.67 -8.35
C GLY A 108 20.75 -5.10 -9.66
N GLY A 109 20.01 -5.27 -10.76
CA GLY A 109 20.32 -4.63 -12.04
C GLY A 109 21.49 -5.27 -12.79
N GLU A 110 22.24 -4.46 -13.54
CA GLU A 110 23.36 -4.92 -14.37
C GLU A 110 24.43 -5.67 -13.57
N TYR A 111 24.67 -5.27 -12.31
CA TYR A 111 25.59 -5.96 -11.42
C TYR A 111 25.14 -7.40 -11.13
N GLU A 112 23.86 -7.58 -10.80
CA GLU A 112 23.25 -8.90 -10.55
C GLU A 112 23.34 -9.77 -11.81
N SER A 113 22.96 -9.22 -12.96
CA SER A 113 22.97 -9.93 -14.25
C SER A 113 24.38 -10.37 -14.64
N SER A 114 25.38 -9.48 -14.51
CA SER A 114 26.77 -9.78 -14.85
C SER A 114 27.35 -10.88 -13.96
N ARG A 115 27.07 -10.83 -12.64
CA ARG A 115 27.51 -11.86 -11.69
C ARG A 115 26.87 -13.22 -11.99
N LYS A 116 25.59 -13.26 -12.32
CA LYS A 116 24.90 -14.50 -12.69
C LYS A 116 25.45 -15.10 -13.98
N ALA A 117 25.72 -14.27 -15.00
CA ALA A 117 26.29 -14.72 -16.26
C ALA A 117 27.71 -15.29 -16.09
N GLN A 118 28.52 -14.71 -15.21
CA GLN A 118 29.87 -15.19 -14.92
C GLN A 118 29.90 -16.49 -14.08
N ALA A 119 28.82 -16.80 -13.37
CA ALA A 119 28.70 -17.99 -12.53
C ALA A 119 28.02 -19.17 -13.24
N ALA A 120 27.55 -18.97 -14.47
CA ALA A 120 26.96 -19.99 -15.35
C ALA A 120 28.04 -20.57 -16.28
#